data_AF-A0A2K1JTF5-F1
#
_entry.id   AF-A0A2K1JTF5-F1
#
_cell.length_a   1.000
_cell.length_b   1.000
_cell.length_c   1.000
_cell.angle_alpha   90.00
_cell.angle_beta   90.00
_cell.angle_gamma   90.00
#
_symmetry.space_group_name_H-M   'P 1'
#
loop_
_entity.id
_entity.type
_entity.pdbx_description
1 polymer ?
#
loop_
_entity_poly.entity_id
_entity_poly.type
_entity_poly.pdbx_seq_one_letter_code
_entity_poly.pdbx_strand_id
1 'polypeptide(L)'
;MTRGAMFSAHSRIRVSLCWSPFRMEKSLASPTANRWVENNIRPYPQTKIGSLGVENQFLSNGRNDASKLVLAMNNIQQALESAGLDHIKVSTPLAFHLSVSYPPSAEKFADKHLSVVKGILDFVLRKNSVFMMNIYPFFSYRLDSVNIEINYALFNPNEPTINDSGREYRNLFDAQVDSVYAEMSRLGYANMPLMITEVGWASEVAE
;
A
#
# COMPACT_ATOMS: atom_id res chain seq x y z
N MET A 1 4.62 -34.21 3.83
CA MET A 1 4.91 -32.79 3.58
C MET A 1 4.28 -31.97 4.69
N THR A 2 5.11 -31.45 5.59
CA THR A 2 4.70 -30.60 6.71
C THR A 2 4.08 -29.31 6.15
N ARG A 3 2.76 -29.17 6.27
CA ARG A 3 2.06 -27.91 6.00
C ARG A 3 2.58 -26.89 7.00
N GLY A 4 3.32 -25.88 6.53
CA GLY A 4 3.87 -24.83 7.37
C GLY A 4 2.77 -24.20 8.21
N ALA A 5 2.97 -24.12 9.53
CA ALA A 5 2.00 -23.50 10.41
C ALA A 5 1.83 -22.03 10.00
N MET A 6 0.61 -21.61 9.67
CA MET A 6 0.30 -20.19 9.66
C MET A 6 0.29 -19.76 11.13
N PHE A 7 1.24 -18.90 11.50
CA PHE A 7 1.67 -18.46 12.84
C PHE A 7 0.56 -17.92 13.80
N SER A 8 -0.73 -17.98 13.44
CA SER A 8 -1.78 -17.27 14.17
C SER A 8 -3.02 -18.10 14.51
N ALA A 9 -3.05 -19.41 14.25
CA ALA A 9 -4.19 -20.23 14.66
C ALA A 9 -4.39 -20.09 16.19
N HIS A 10 -5.54 -19.54 16.59
CA HIS A 10 -5.90 -19.22 17.98
C HIS A 10 -5.19 -18.02 18.62
N SER A 11 -4.41 -17.24 17.86
CA SER A 11 -3.91 -15.97 18.35
C SER A 11 -4.97 -14.87 18.21
N ARG A 12 -4.80 -13.76 18.94
CA ARG A 12 -5.61 -12.55 18.74
C ARG A 12 -5.03 -11.62 17.67
N ILE A 13 -3.95 -12.03 17.01
CA ILE A 13 -3.23 -11.23 16.02
C ILE A 13 -4.02 -11.26 14.70
N ARG A 14 -4.30 -10.06 14.16
CA ARG A 14 -4.80 -9.90 12.80
C ARG A 14 -3.61 -9.80 11.85
N VAL A 15 -3.67 -10.49 10.73
CA VAL A 15 -2.59 -10.53 9.73
C VAL A 15 -3.05 -9.90 8.41
N SER A 16 -2.10 -9.28 7.73
CA SER A 16 -2.21 -8.88 6.34
C SER A 16 -1.27 -9.79 5.54
N LEU A 17 -1.75 -10.33 4.42
CA LEU A 17 -0.95 -11.19 3.54
C LEU A 17 -0.59 -10.46 2.26
N CYS A 18 0.43 -10.93 1.55
CA CYS A 18 0.76 -10.46 0.21
C CYS A 18 0.89 -11.64 -0.75
N TRP A 19 0.17 -11.57 -1.87
CA TRP A 19 0.30 -12.49 -2.99
C TRP A 19 1.02 -11.76 -4.13
N SER A 20 2.22 -12.22 -4.51
CA SER A 20 3.07 -11.55 -5.52
C SER A 20 3.18 -12.36 -6.82
N PRO A 21 2.10 -12.48 -7.62
CA PRO A 21 2.10 -13.34 -8.80
C PRO A 21 3.09 -12.87 -9.87
N PHE A 22 3.40 -11.58 -9.94
CA PHE A 22 4.36 -11.05 -10.90
C PHE A 22 5.78 -11.41 -10.50
N ARG A 23 6.15 -11.22 -9.22
CA ARG A 23 7.47 -11.63 -8.71
C ARG A 23 7.67 -13.15 -8.78
N MET A 24 6.61 -13.92 -8.60
CA MET A 24 6.65 -15.38 -8.69
C MET A 24 6.49 -15.92 -10.12
N GLU A 25 6.40 -15.04 -11.13
CA GLU A 25 6.20 -15.37 -12.54
C GLU A 25 5.03 -16.34 -12.77
N LYS A 26 3.93 -16.12 -12.05
CA LYS A 26 2.74 -16.95 -12.13
C LYS A 26 1.77 -16.42 -13.18
N SER A 27 1.02 -17.34 -13.79
CA SER A 27 -0.12 -16.99 -14.63
C SER A 27 -1.14 -16.17 -13.83
N LEU A 28 -1.62 -15.08 -14.41
CA LEU A 28 -2.64 -14.21 -13.81
C LEU A 28 -4.06 -14.76 -13.98
N ALA A 29 -4.24 -15.94 -14.57
CA ALA A 29 -5.55 -16.54 -14.79
C ALA A 29 -6.23 -16.94 -13.46
N SER A 30 -7.57 -16.90 -13.45
CA SER A 30 -8.39 -17.19 -12.27
C SER A 30 -8.08 -18.53 -11.59
N PRO A 31 -7.79 -19.65 -12.30
CA PRO A 31 -7.41 -20.92 -11.66
C PRO A 31 -6.13 -20.82 -10.80
N THR A 32 -5.20 -19.91 -11.14
CA THR A 32 -3.99 -19.69 -10.34
C THR A 32 -4.33 -19.00 -9.03
N ALA A 33 -5.20 -17.98 -9.06
CA ALA A 33 -5.68 -17.29 -7.86
C ALA A 33 -6.47 -18.24 -6.96
N ASN A 34 -7.38 -19.05 -7.53
CA ASN A 34 -8.14 -20.06 -6.80
C ASN A 34 -7.22 -21.04 -6.07
N ARG A 35 -6.24 -21.63 -6.78
CA ARG A 35 -5.26 -22.52 -6.16
C ARG A 35 -4.45 -21.83 -5.06
N TRP A 36 -4.11 -20.56 -5.23
CA TRP A 36 -3.38 -19.83 -4.20
C TRP A 36 -4.23 -19.66 -2.93
N VAL A 37 -5.52 -19.30 -3.04
CA VAL A 37 -6.44 -19.21 -1.88
C VAL A 37 -6.63 -20.59 -1.21
N GLU A 38 -6.85 -21.63 -1.99
CA GLU A 38 -7.02 -23.02 -1.51
C GLU A 38 -5.79 -23.53 -0.75
N ASN A 39 -4.60 -23.15 -1.19
CA ASN A 39 -3.35 -23.66 -0.60
C ASN A 39 -2.84 -22.79 0.54
N ASN A 40 -3.10 -21.48 0.52
CA ASN A 40 -2.46 -20.53 1.43
C ASN A 40 -3.41 -19.88 2.42
N ILE A 41 -4.73 -19.92 2.20
CA ILE A 41 -5.71 -19.29 3.10
C ILE A 41 -6.66 -20.31 3.70
N ARG A 42 -7.39 -21.08 2.88
CA ARG A 42 -8.41 -22.03 3.38
C ARG A 42 -7.91 -23.06 4.41
N PRO A 43 -6.64 -23.53 4.38
CA PRO A 43 -6.16 -24.45 5.39
C PRO A 43 -6.06 -23.84 6.80
N TYR A 44 -6.23 -22.52 6.93
CA TYR A 44 -6.03 -21.77 8.18
C TYR A 44 -7.27 -20.96 8.59
N PRO A 45 -8.44 -21.59 8.80
CA PRO A 45 -9.70 -20.89 9.06
C PRO A 45 -9.73 -20.13 10.39
N GLN A 46 -8.81 -20.42 11.31
CA GLN A 46 -8.69 -19.75 12.61
C GLN A 46 -7.79 -18.50 12.56
N THR A 47 -7.07 -18.27 11.46
CA THR A 47 -6.22 -17.10 11.28
C THR A 47 -7.08 -15.88 10.93
N LYS A 48 -6.90 -14.78 11.65
CA LYS A 48 -7.63 -13.53 11.42
C LYS A 48 -6.97 -12.73 10.30
N ILE A 49 -7.27 -13.07 9.04
CA ILE A 49 -6.76 -12.32 7.88
C ILE A 49 -7.67 -11.12 7.64
N GLY A 50 -7.13 -9.90 7.71
CA GLY A 50 -7.88 -8.67 7.49
C GLY A 50 -7.81 -8.15 6.06
N SER A 51 -6.63 -8.24 5.44
CA SER A 51 -6.38 -7.72 4.11
C SER A 51 -5.34 -8.53 3.36
N LEU A 52 -5.34 -8.37 2.04
CA LEU A 52 -4.43 -9.03 1.12
C LEU A 52 -3.89 -8.02 0.10
N GLY A 53 -2.59 -7.82 0.07
CA GLY A 53 -1.90 -7.10 -0.99
C GLY A 53 -1.67 -8.00 -2.21
N VAL A 54 -1.91 -7.49 -3.41
CA VAL A 54 -1.46 -8.09 -4.67
C VAL A 54 -0.22 -7.36 -5.13
N GLU A 55 0.92 -8.04 -4.99
CA GLU A 55 2.27 -7.50 -5.21
C GLU A 55 2.63 -6.33 -4.28
N ASN A 56 3.86 -6.30 -3.77
CA ASN A 56 4.38 -5.15 -3.02
C ASN A 56 5.19 -4.24 -3.96
N GLN A 57 4.98 -2.94 -3.87
CA GLN A 57 5.69 -1.92 -4.64
C GLN A 57 5.65 -2.19 -6.15
N PHE A 58 4.45 -2.38 -6.70
CA PHE A 58 4.26 -2.78 -8.10
C PHE A 58 5.04 -1.88 -9.07
N LEU A 59 4.95 -0.56 -8.87
CA LEU A 59 5.53 0.48 -9.71
C LEU A 59 7.06 0.62 -9.59
N SER A 60 7.64 0.26 -8.46
CA SER A 60 9.08 0.42 -8.20
C SER A 60 9.96 -0.53 -9.02
N ASN A 61 9.38 -1.61 -9.55
CA ASN A 61 10.09 -2.61 -10.36
C ASN A 61 9.99 -2.35 -11.88
N GLY A 62 9.78 -1.08 -12.28
CA GLY A 62 9.63 -0.68 -13.68
C GLY A 62 8.33 -1.15 -14.35
N ARG A 63 7.43 -1.81 -13.60
CA ARG A 63 6.12 -2.25 -14.10
C ARG A 63 5.15 -1.08 -14.10
N ASN A 64 4.29 -1.04 -15.11
CA ASN A 64 3.31 0.04 -15.25
C ASN A 64 2.02 -0.41 -15.98
N ASP A 65 1.73 -1.71 -15.94
CA ASP A 65 0.58 -2.31 -16.62
C ASP A 65 -0.63 -2.41 -15.67
N ALA A 66 -1.50 -1.41 -15.76
CA ALA A 66 -2.71 -1.33 -14.94
C ALA A 66 -3.64 -2.52 -15.19
N SER A 67 -3.77 -2.95 -16.45
CA SER A 67 -4.70 -4.02 -16.84
C SER A 67 -4.34 -5.35 -16.19
N LYS A 68 -3.05 -5.70 -16.18
CA LYS A 68 -2.57 -6.93 -15.53
C LYS A 68 -2.70 -6.88 -14.02
N LEU A 69 -2.37 -5.74 -13.40
CA LEU A 69 -2.49 -5.58 -11.95
C LEU A 69 -3.94 -5.72 -11.51
N VAL A 70 -4.85 -4.97 -12.14
CA VAL A 70 -6.29 -5.01 -11.84
C VAL A 70 -6.88 -6.38 -12.14
N LEU A 71 -6.43 -7.08 -13.19
CA LEU A 71 -6.82 -8.47 -13.45
C LEU A 71 -6.43 -9.40 -12.28
N ALA A 72 -5.19 -9.30 -11.79
CA ALA A 72 -4.72 -10.10 -10.66
C ALA A 72 -5.52 -9.80 -9.39
N MET A 73 -5.80 -8.52 -9.10
CA MET A 73 -6.63 -8.09 -7.98
C MET A 73 -8.07 -8.63 -8.07
N ASN A 74 -8.70 -8.53 -9.25
CA ASN A 74 -10.04 -9.09 -9.47
C ASN A 74 -10.05 -10.61 -9.29
N ASN A 75 -9.06 -11.32 -9.82
CA ASN A 75 -9.02 -12.78 -9.73
C ASN A 75 -8.81 -13.27 -8.31
N ILE A 76 -7.96 -12.63 -7.51
CA ILE A 76 -7.79 -13.04 -6.10
C ILE A 76 -9.00 -12.66 -5.25
N GLN A 77 -9.62 -11.50 -5.50
CA GLN A 77 -10.84 -11.10 -4.80
C GLN A 77 -12.00 -12.06 -5.11
N GLN A 78 -12.17 -12.47 -6.37
CA GLN A 78 -13.17 -13.47 -6.74
C GLN A 78 -12.90 -14.84 -6.11
N ALA A 79 -11.62 -15.25 -6.04
CA ALA A 79 -11.23 -16.50 -5.38
C ALA A 79 -11.57 -16.48 -3.88
N LEU A 80 -11.34 -15.35 -3.20
CA LEU A 80 -11.72 -15.14 -1.80
C LEU A 80 -13.25 -15.17 -1.62
N GLU A 81 -13.99 -14.44 -2.44
CA GLU A 81 -15.46 -14.42 -2.45
C GLU A 81 -16.03 -15.83 -2.64
N SER A 82 -15.53 -16.58 -3.63
CA SER A 82 -15.96 -17.96 -3.91
C SER A 82 -15.66 -18.93 -2.76
N ALA A 83 -14.67 -18.63 -1.93
CA ALA A 83 -14.32 -19.41 -0.75
C ALA A 83 -15.08 -18.98 0.53
N GLY A 84 -15.98 -17.98 0.44
CA GLY A 84 -16.69 -17.43 1.60
C GLY A 84 -15.81 -16.53 2.49
N LEU A 85 -14.81 -15.88 1.90
CA LEU A 85 -13.79 -15.06 2.58
C LEU A 85 -13.79 -13.60 2.08
N ASP A 86 -14.96 -13.10 1.69
CA ASP A 86 -15.23 -11.75 1.18
C ASP A 86 -14.90 -10.62 2.18
N HIS A 87 -14.79 -10.95 3.46
CA HIS A 87 -14.31 -10.04 4.50
C HIS A 87 -12.81 -9.67 4.34
N ILE A 88 -12.02 -10.47 3.64
CA ILE A 88 -10.59 -10.19 3.38
C ILE A 88 -10.49 -9.13 2.27
N LYS A 89 -10.01 -7.94 2.62
CA LYS A 89 -9.96 -6.79 1.70
C LYS A 89 -8.70 -6.81 0.83
N VAL A 90 -8.89 -6.86 -0.49
CA VAL A 90 -7.78 -6.88 -1.48
C VAL A 90 -7.35 -5.47 -1.86
N SER A 91 -6.05 -5.22 -1.96
CA SER A 91 -5.47 -3.99 -2.50
C SER A 91 -4.06 -4.26 -3.05
N THR A 92 -3.25 -3.23 -3.29
CA THR A 92 -1.83 -3.37 -3.67
C THR A 92 -1.01 -2.29 -2.95
N PRO A 93 -0.04 -2.67 -2.10
CA PRO A 93 0.86 -1.71 -1.48
C PRO A 93 1.74 -1.01 -2.53
N LEU A 94 1.68 0.32 -2.57
CA LEU A 94 2.58 1.14 -3.38
C LEU A 94 3.62 1.83 -2.51
N ALA A 95 4.84 1.98 -3.02
CA ALA A 95 5.83 2.84 -2.37
C ALA A 95 5.46 4.31 -2.58
N PHE A 96 5.65 5.13 -1.54
CA PHE A 96 5.49 6.58 -1.63
C PHE A 96 6.55 7.17 -2.57
N HIS A 97 6.12 7.54 -3.78
CA HIS A 97 6.93 8.21 -4.80
C HIS A 97 6.07 9.23 -5.56
N LEU A 98 5.84 10.39 -4.95
CA LEU A 98 5.16 11.51 -5.58
C LEU A 98 6.19 12.45 -6.24
N SER A 99 5.82 13.06 -7.37
CA SER A 99 6.78 13.72 -8.28
C SER A 99 6.98 15.21 -8.03
N VAL A 100 5.99 15.88 -7.44
CA VAL A 100 6.09 17.30 -7.08
C VAL A 100 6.41 17.34 -5.61
N SER A 101 7.55 17.93 -5.25
CA SER A 101 7.93 18.15 -3.86
C SER A 101 7.30 19.45 -3.38
N TYR A 102 6.29 19.34 -2.51
CA TYR A 102 5.87 20.37 -1.55
C TYR A 102 5.16 21.63 -2.13
N PRO A 103 4.07 22.14 -1.49
CA PRO A 103 3.44 21.66 -0.26
C PRO A 103 2.65 20.35 -0.47
N PRO A 104 2.24 19.64 0.61
CA PRO A 104 1.51 18.36 0.53
C PRO A 104 0.33 18.37 -0.44
N SER A 105 -0.47 19.44 -0.45
CA SER A 105 -1.62 19.62 -1.34
C SER A 105 -1.28 19.64 -2.83
N ALA A 106 -0.03 19.90 -3.20
CA ALA A 106 0.45 19.96 -4.58
C ALA A 106 1.12 18.66 -5.05
N GLU A 107 1.38 17.72 -4.14
CA GLU A 107 2.01 16.45 -4.49
C GLU A 107 1.08 15.60 -5.34
N LYS A 108 1.65 14.91 -6.33
CA LYS A 108 0.91 14.05 -7.25
C LYS A 108 1.73 12.84 -7.68
N PHE A 109 1.05 11.76 -8.07
CA PHE A 109 1.74 10.66 -8.73
C PHE A 109 2.25 11.13 -10.09
N ALA A 110 3.41 10.61 -10.50
CA ALA A 110 3.93 10.89 -11.84
C ALA A 110 2.91 10.47 -12.91
N ASP A 111 2.74 11.28 -13.95
CA ASP A 111 1.70 11.08 -14.98
C ASP A 111 1.73 9.68 -15.60
N LYS A 112 2.93 9.12 -15.79
CA LYS A 112 3.12 7.75 -16.29
C LYS A 112 2.42 6.69 -15.42
N HIS A 113 2.30 6.90 -14.11
CA HIS A 113 1.72 5.95 -13.17
C HIS A 113 0.21 6.13 -12.96
N LEU A 114 -0.38 7.23 -13.44
CA LEU A 114 -1.79 7.56 -13.18
C LEU A 114 -2.76 6.49 -13.66
N SER A 115 -2.46 5.80 -14.78
CA SER A 115 -3.29 4.68 -15.26
C SER A 115 -3.36 3.55 -14.24
N VAL A 116 -2.22 3.18 -13.65
CA VAL A 116 -2.15 2.13 -12.62
C VAL A 116 -2.83 2.58 -11.34
N VAL A 117 -2.53 3.79 -10.85
CA VAL A 117 -3.10 4.33 -9.61
C VAL A 117 -4.63 4.43 -9.70
N LYS A 118 -5.16 4.98 -10.80
CA LYS A 118 -6.61 5.05 -11.02
C LYS A 118 -7.24 3.65 -11.08
N GLY A 119 -6.60 2.70 -11.78
CA GLY A 119 -7.08 1.32 -11.83
C GLY A 119 -7.17 0.65 -10.44
N ILE A 120 -6.22 0.95 -9.55
CA ILE A 120 -6.25 0.49 -8.15
C ILE A 120 -7.37 1.18 -7.38
N LEU A 121 -7.48 2.51 -7.48
CA LEU A 121 -8.51 3.29 -6.78
C LEU A 121 -9.93 2.87 -7.21
N ASP A 122 -10.16 2.67 -8.51
CA ASP A 122 -11.41 2.14 -9.05
C ASP A 122 -11.73 0.75 -8.52
N PHE A 123 -10.72 -0.13 -8.42
CA PHE A 123 -10.90 -1.45 -7.84
C PHE A 123 -11.28 -1.35 -6.36
N VAL A 124 -10.53 -0.58 -5.57
CA VAL A 124 -10.70 -0.44 -4.13
C VAL A 124 -12.06 0.17 -3.81
N LEU A 125 -12.50 1.19 -4.58
CA LEU A 125 -13.82 1.80 -4.46
C LEU A 125 -14.94 0.77 -4.73
N ARG A 126 -14.87 0.05 -5.86
CA ARG A 126 -15.90 -0.95 -6.23
C ARG A 126 -15.97 -2.12 -5.25
N LYS A 127 -14.86 -2.50 -4.63
CA LYS A 127 -14.77 -3.64 -3.70
C LYS A 127 -14.88 -3.25 -2.22
N ASN A 128 -15.14 -1.97 -1.93
CA ASN A 128 -15.18 -1.44 -0.57
C ASN A 128 -13.97 -1.91 0.26
N SER A 129 -12.79 -1.63 -0.28
CA SER A 129 -11.49 -2.01 0.26
C SER A 129 -10.72 -0.77 0.75
N VAL A 130 -9.42 -0.91 1.02
CA VAL A 130 -8.52 0.16 1.45
C VAL A 130 -7.42 0.41 0.41
N PHE A 131 -6.98 1.66 0.24
CA PHE A 131 -5.79 1.98 -0.54
C PHE A 131 -4.55 1.72 0.33
N MET A 132 -3.50 1.09 -0.20
CA MET A 132 -2.33 0.68 0.59
C MET A 132 -1.08 1.46 0.15
N MET A 133 -0.39 2.06 1.12
CA MET A 133 0.83 2.83 0.88
C MET A 133 1.92 2.46 1.88
N ASN A 134 3.15 2.32 1.38
CA ASN A 134 4.36 2.26 2.19
C ASN A 134 4.90 3.68 2.30
N ILE A 135 4.92 4.25 3.51
CA ILE A 135 5.33 5.63 3.77
C ILE A 135 6.54 5.61 4.69
N TYR A 136 7.65 6.15 4.19
CA TYR A 136 8.94 6.14 4.88
C TYR A 136 9.53 7.56 4.89
N PRO A 137 9.31 8.35 5.97
CA PRO A 137 9.96 9.64 6.15
C PRO A 137 11.49 9.55 6.02
N PHE A 138 12.07 8.43 6.45
CA PHE A 138 13.49 8.12 6.33
C PHE A 138 14.04 8.30 4.90
N PHE A 139 13.35 7.78 3.88
CA PHE A 139 13.87 7.87 2.50
C PHE A 139 13.82 9.29 1.96
N SER A 140 12.75 10.04 2.26
CA SER A 140 12.66 11.46 1.87
C SER A 140 13.75 12.28 2.56
N TYR A 141 13.91 12.13 3.88
CA TYR A 141 14.99 12.79 4.62
C TYR A 141 16.38 12.43 4.07
N ARG A 142 16.63 11.15 3.77
CA ARG A 142 17.93 10.73 3.22
C ARG A 142 18.21 11.34 1.85
N LEU A 143 17.19 11.47 1.00
CA LEU A 143 17.33 12.03 -0.35
C LEU A 143 17.49 13.56 -0.35
N ASP A 144 16.95 14.23 0.67
CA ASP A 144 16.98 15.69 0.78
C ASP A 144 17.19 16.18 2.23
N SER A 145 18.30 15.75 2.84
CA SER A 145 18.63 16.11 4.23
C SER A 145 19.04 17.58 4.38
N VAL A 146 19.23 18.29 3.28
CA VAL A 146 19.52 19.73 3.26
C VAL A 146 18.24 20.52 3.54
N ASN A 147 17.10 20.13 2.94
CA ASN A 147 15.85 20.87 3.10
C ASN A 147 14.87 20.23 4.09
N ILE A 148 15.03 18.94 4.38
CA ILE A 148 14.20 18.23 5.35
C ILE A 148 14.94 18.17 6.68
N GLU A 149 14.44 18.91 7.68
CA GLU A 149 15.00 18.86 9.02
C GLU A 149 14.82 17.48 9.67
N ILE A 150 15.87 17.00 10.35
CA ILE A 150 15.83 15.70 11.03
C ILE A 150 14.75 15.63 12.11
N ASN A 151 14.51 16.73 12.85
CA ASN A 151 13.49 16.75 13.90
C ASN A 151 12.08 16.62 13.32
N TYR A 152 11.84 17.22 12.15
CA TYR A 152 10.60 17.09 11.41
C TYR A 152 10.38 15.65 10.89
N ALA A 153 11.45 14.98 10.45
CA ALA A 153 11.38 13.59 10.00
C ALA A 153 11.22 12.57 11.15
N LEU A 154 11.69 12.89 12.35
CA LEU A 154 11.70 12.02 13.54
C LEU A 154 10.55 12.25 14.52
N PHE A 155 9.58 13.11 14.20
CA PHE A 155 8.51 13.51 15.14
C PHE A 155 9.00 14.21 16.41
N ASN A 156 10.22 14.76 16.39
CA ASN A 156 10.75 15.52 17.53
C ASN A 156 10.16 16.93 17.53
N PRO A 157 10.15 17.63 18.69
CA PRO A 157 9.78 19.04 18.76
C PRO A 157 10.54 19.88 17.71
N ASN A 158 9.77 20.64 16.93
CA ASN A 158 10.23 21.60 15.94
C ASN A 158 9.23 22.78 15.92
N GLU A 159 9.67 23.94 15.44
CA GLU A 159 8.75 25.02 15.09
C GLU A 159 7.80 24.56 13.97
N PRO A 160 6.59 25.11 13.80
CA PRO A 160 5.71 24.71 12.71
C PRO A 160 6.43 24.87 11.37
N THR A 161 6.84 23.76 10.77
CA THR A 161 7.77 23.79 9.63
C THR A 161 7.05 24.10 8.32
N ILE A 162 5.74 23.80 8.24
CA ILE A 162 5.00 23.78 6.99
C ILE A 162 3.57 24.29 7.22
N ASN A 163 3.20 25.36 6.51
CA ASN A 163 1.81 25.81 6.37
C ASN A 163 1.36 25.61 4.92
N ASP A 164 0.37 24.73 4.72
CA ASP A 164 -0.24 24.44 3.44
C ASP A 164 -1.72 24.82 3.48
N SER A 165 -2.04 26.02 2.99
CA SER A 165 -3.41 26.54 2.95
C SER A 165 -4.13 26.51 4.31
N GLY A 166 -3.39 26.78 5.40
CA GLY A 166 -3.91 26.77 6.78
C GLY A 166 -3.78 25.42 7.49
N ARG A 167 -3.22 24.38 6.86
CA ARG A 167 -2.84 23.13 7.52
C ARG A 167 -1.39 23.21 7.97
N GLU A 168 -1.17 23.01 9.26
CA GLU A 168 0.16 22.94 9.84
C GLU A 168 0.61 21.49 9.99
N TYR A 169 1.77 21.15 9.42
CA TYR A 169 2.40 19.85 9.62
C TYR A 169 3.61 19.99 10.52
N ARG A 170 3.63 19.20 11.59
CA ARG A 170 4.73 19.16 12.57
C ARG A 170 5.63 17.95 12.43
N ASN A 171 5.29 17.04 11.51
CA ASN A 171 6.14 15.92 11.14
C ASN A 171 5.95 15.55 9.67
N LEU A 172 7.00 14.98 9.08
CA LEU A 172 7.03 14.61 7.66
C LEU A 172 6.04 13.50 7.32
N PHE A 173 5.74 12.60 8.25
CA PHE A 173 4.81 11.50 8.02
C PHE A 173 3.39 12.00 7.78
N ASP A 174 2.90 12.93 8.60
CA ASP A 174 1.57 13.52 8.43
C ASP A 174 1.47 14.28 7.10
N ALA A 175 2.54 15.01 6.73
CA ALA A 175 2.62 15.66 5.43
C ALA A 175 2.52 14.64 4.28
N GLN A 176 3.29 13.55 4.32
CA GLN A 176 3.24 12.51 3.29
C GLN A 176 1.89 11.79 3.23
N VAL A 177 1.24 11.56 4.39
CA VAL A 177 -0.10 10.97 4.45
C VAL A 177 -1.13 11.91 3.81
N ASP A 178 -1.12 13.21 4.13
CA ASP A 178 -2.06 14.14 3.53
C ASP A 178 -1.78 14.38 2.06
N SER A 179 -0.52 14.32 1.60
CA SER A 179 -0.16 14.32 0.17
C SER A 179 -0.88 13.19 -0.59
N VAL A 180 -0.96 11.99 -0.01
CA VAL A 180 -1.71 10.88 -0.60
C VAL A 180 -3.21 11.19 -0.64
N TYR A 181 -3.79 11.73 0.43
CA TYR A 181 -5.21 12.10 0.45
C TYR A 181 -5.56 13.24 -0.50
N ALA A 182 -4.69 14.24 -0.62
CA ALA A 182 -4.83 15.36 -1.55
C ALA A 182 -4.85 14.84 -2.99
N GLU A 183 -3.91 13.96 -3.34
CA GLU A 183 -3.85 13.35 -4.66
C GLU A 183 -5.06 12.46 -4.95
N MET A 184 -5.48 11.62 -3.99
CA MET A 184 -6.71 10.83 -4.12
C MET A 184 -7.93 11.72 -4.36
N SER A 185 -8.03 12.84 -3.63
CA SER A 185 -9.11 13.81 -3.80
C SER A 185 -9.07 14.47 -5.18
N ARG A 186 -7.89 14.87 -5.66
CA ARG A 186 -7.67 15.42 -7.01
C ARG A 186 -8.08 14.44 -8.11
N LEU A 187 -7.86 13.15 -7.89
CA LEU A 187 -8.23 12.09 -8.83
C LEU A 187 -9.72 11.72 -8.77
N GLY A 188 -10.50 12.27 -7.83
CA GLY A 188 -11.94 12.01 -7.67
C GLY A 188 -12.29 10.92 -6.65
N TYR A 189 -11.34 10.51 -5.81
CA TYR A 189 -11.45 9.41 -4.85
C TYR A 189 -11.34 9.89 -3.40
N ALA A 190 -11.94 11.06 -3.11
CA ALA A 190 -11.94 11.64 -1.78
C ALA A 190 -12.53 10.68 -0.74
N ASN A 191 -12.02 10.73 0.49
CA ASN A 191 -12.50 9.96 1.65
C ASN A 191 -12.35 8.42 1.58
N MET A 192 -11.63 7.89 0.59
CA MET A 192 -11.31 6.46 0.58
C MET A 192 -10.32 6.12 1.71
N PRO A 193 -10.50 5.00 2.45
CA PRO A 193 -9.59 4.64 3.53
C PRO A 193 -8.17 4.37 3.02
N LEU A 194 -7.19 4.93 3.71
CA LEU A 194 -5.77 4.65 3.52
C LEU A 194 -5.25 3.69 4.60
N MET A 195 -4.48 2.68 4.20
CA MET A 195 -3.75 1.79 5.08
C MET A 195 -2.25 1.99 4.85
N ILE A 196 -1.54 2.41 5.91
CA ILE A 196 -0.09 2.45 5.90
C ILE A 196 0.43 1.04 6.14
N THR A 197 1.03 0.44 5.11
CA THR A 197 1.45 -0.97 5.11
C THR A 197 2.90 -1.15 5.55
N GLU A 198 3.73 -0.14 5.36
CA GLU A 198 5.11 -0.13 5.85
C GLU A 198 5.52 1.28 6.25
N VAL A 199 6.22 1.41 7.37
CA VAL A 199 6.87 2.63 7.88
C VAL A 199 8.02 2.22 8.78
N GLY A 200 9.10 3.00 8.82
CA GLY A 200 10.23 2.69 9.67
C GLY A 200 11.42 3.64 9.46
N TRP A 201 12.45 3.43 10.29
CA TRP A 201 13.70 4.17 10.26
C TRP A 201 14.87 3.20 10.41
N ALA A 202 15.90 3.32 9.58
CA ALA A 202 17.06 2.45 9.66
C ALA A 202 17.94 2.81 10.87
N SER A 203 18.31 1.82 11.70
CA SER A 203 19.22 2.04 12.84
C SER A 203 20.67 2.26 12.39
N GLU A 204 21.04 1.68 11.26
CA GLU A 204 22.34 1.81 10.61
C GLU A 204 22.13 1.90 9.09
N VAL A 205 22.98 2.64 8.39
CA VAL A 205 22.99 2.71 6.93
C VAL A 205 24.17 1.89 6.47
N ALA A 206 23.93 0.81 5.72
CA ALA A 206 25.02 0.04 5.12
C ALA A 206 25.79 0.94 4.15
N GLU A 207 27.13 0.96 4.30
CA GLU A 207 28.09 1.66 3.43
C GLU A 207 28.04 1.15 1.98
#